data_AF-A0A1F9NWA9-F1
#
_entry.id   AF-A0A1F9NWA9-F1
#
_cell.length_a   1.000
_cell.length_b   1.000
_cell.length_c   1.000
_cell.angle_alpha   90.00
_cell.angle_beta   90.00
_cell.angle_gamma   90.00
#
_symmetry.space_group_name_H-M   'P 1'
#
loop_
_entity.id
_entity.type
_entity.pdbx_description
1 polymer ?
#
loop_
_entity_poly.entity_id
_entity_poly.type
_entity_poly.pdbx_seq_one_letter_code
_entity_poly.pdbx_strand_id
1 'polypeptide(L)'
;MKCAGIIAKHTDPRAESIVSDLCRWLEDHGKGVVLDRETAALVGRPDSVVRAKIPDHCDFLIVIGGDGTLLSAARVVGTTGKPILGVNMGSLGFMTAITLDELYPALERIFRFDFDYEERMMLVAHVHRLGERVANYTVLNDVVINKGALAKIIDIKVTVGGMYLSTFKADGLIICTPTGSTGYSLAAQGPIIYPTMNTILITPICPHTLTFRPLVVPDGMVVCSELCSK
;
A
#
# COMPACT_ATOMS: atom_id res chain seq x y z
N MET A 1 -0.77 -21.10 -12.05
CA MET A 1 0.17 -19.96 -12.26
C MET A 1 1.47 -20.47 -12.88
N LYS A 2 1.98 -19.78 -13.90
CA LYS A 2 3.14 -20.15 -14.73
C LYS A 2 4.32 -19.17 -14.60
N CYS A 3 4.07 -17.89 -14.31
CA CYS A 3 5.14 -16.90 -14.18
C CYS A 3 4.96 -16.01 -12.94
N ALA A 4 6.04 -15.82 -12.17
CA ALA A 4 6.07 -15.00 -10.97
C ALA A 4 6.90 -13.72 -11.20
N GLY A 5 6.35 -12.57 -10.79
CA GLY A 5 7.11 -11.33 -10.67
C GLY A 5 7.74 -11.24 -9.28
N ILE A 6 8.98 -10.79 -9.14
CA ILE A 6 9.64 -10.63 -7.83
C ILE A 6 10.06 -9.17 -7.63
N ILE A 7 9.70 -8.61 -6.47
CA ILE A 7 10.16 -7.31 -6.00
C ILE A 7 10.77 -7.48 -4.62
N ALA A 8 12.04 -7.15 -4.46
CA ALA A 8 12.75 -7.27 -3.19
C ALA A 8 13.19 -5.92 -2.62
N LYS A 9 13.32 -5.85 -1.29
CA LYS A 9 13.96 -4.72 -0.60
C LYS A 9 15.47 -4.75 -0.85
N HIS A 10 15.94 -3.99 -1.85
CA HIS A 10 17.35 -3.96 -2.26
C HIS A 10 18.33 -3.46 -1.18
N THR A 11 17.85 -2.82 -0.11
CA THR A 11 18.69 -2.35 0.99
C THR A 11 18.92 -3.40 2.09
N ASP A 12 18.23 -4.55 2.05
CA ASP A 12 18.47 -5.63 3.00
C ASP A 12 19.62 -6.53 2.51
N PRO A 13 20.71 -6.71 3.28
CA PRO A 13 21.85 -7.53 2.86
C PRO A 13 21.49 -9.00 2.56
N ARG A 14 20.39 -9.51 3.10
CA ARG A 14 19.93 -10.89 2.88
C ARG A 14 19.15 -11.05 1.57
N ALA A 15 18.75 -9.95 0.94
CA ALA A 15 17.88 -9.99 -0.23
C ALA A 15 18.54 -10.70 -1.42
N GLU A 16 19.85 -10.56 -1.61
CA GLU A 16 20.58 -11.23 -2.70
C GLU A 16 20.46 -12.75 -2.62
N SER A 17 20.80 -13.35 -1.47
CA SER A 17 20.74 -14.81 -1.33
C SER A 17 19.31 -15.33 -1.46
N ILE A 18 18.35 -14.67 -0.81
CA ILE A 18 16.93 -15.06 -0.84
C ILE A 18 16.38 -15.01 -2.27
N VAL A 19 16.63 -13.91 -3.00
CA VAL A 19 16.15 -13.76 -4.37
C VAL A 19 16.83 -14.78 -5.29
N SER A 20 18.13 -15.03 -5.10
CA SER A 20 18.87 -16.02 -5.89
C SER A 20 18.31 -17.42 -5.72
N ASP A 21 18.07 -17.84 -4.47
CA ASP A 21 17.52 -19.16 -4.16
C ASP A 21 16.06 -19.28 -4.64
N LEU A 22 15.26 -18.22 -4.47
CA LEU A 22 13.89 -18.19 -4.98
C LEU A 22 13.83 -18.29 -6.51
N CYS A 23 14.71 -17.59 -7.23
CA CYS A 23 14.77 -17.68 -8.69
C CYS A 23 15.08 -19.12 -9.13
N ARG A 24 16.12 -19.73 -8.55
CA ARG A 24 16.50 -21.12 -8.85
C ARG A 24 15.35 -22.09 -8.54
N TRP A 25 14.74 -21.95 -7.36
CA TRP A 25 13.64 -22.80 -6.95
C TRP A 25 12.44 -22.71 -7.92
N LEU A 26 12.06 -21.50 -8.34
CA LEU A 26 10.97 -21.30 -9.31
C LEU A 26 11.29 -21.94 -10.67
N GLU A 27 12.52 -21.79 -11.15
CA GLU A 27 12.98 -22.37 -12.42
C GLU A 27 13.01 -23.90 -12.38
N ASP A 28 13.49 -24.48 -11.28
CA ASP A 28 13.48 -25.94 -11.05
C ASP A 28 12.05 -26.52 -11.04
N HIS A 29 11.05 -25.71 -10.68
CA HIS A 29 9.62 -26.05 -10.73
C HIS A 29 8.95 -25.65 -12.07
N GLY A 30 9.75 -25.31 -13.09
CA GLY A 30 9.29 -24.97 -14.43
C GLY A 30 8.49 -23.67 -14.51
N LYS A 31 8.74 -22.72 -13.59
CA LYS A 31 8.07 -21.41 -13.55
C LYS A 31 8.96 -20.33 -14.14
N GLY A 32 8.35 -19.40 -14.88
CA GLY A 32 9.03 -18.19 -15.36
C GLY A 32 9.22 -17.17 -14.24
N VAL A 33 10.31 -16.40 -14.30
CA VAL A 33 10.63 -15.35 -13.32
C VAL A 33 10.78 -14.01 -14.02
N VAL A 34 10.14 -12.97 -13.48
CA VAL A 34 10.26 -11.59 -13.93
C VAL A 34 10.73 -10.72 -12.79
N LEU A 35 11.81 -9.96 -13.01
CA LEU A 35 12.41 -9.09 -12.01
C LEU A 35 12.32 -7.62 -12.46
N ASP A 36 12.19 -6.71 -11.51
CA ASP A 36 12.48 -5.30 -11.81
C ASP A 36 13.99 -5.06 -11.80
N ARG A 37 14.39 -3.87 -12.28
CA ARG A 37 15.80 -3.48 -12.34
C ARG A 37 16.54 -3.59 -11.01
N GLU A 38 15.92 -3.14 -9.92
CA GLU A 38 16.54 -3.17 -8.60
C GLU A 38 16.73 -4.61 -8.10
N THR A 39 15.71 -5.47 -8.25
CA THR A 39 15.80 -6.87 -7.81
C THR A 39 16.73 -7.70 -8.71
N ALA A 40 16.73 -7.46 -10.02
CA ALA A 40 17.63 -8.13 -10.96
C ALA A 40 19.11 -7.80 -10.69
N ALA A 41 19.40 -6.53 -10.33
CA ALA A 41 20.75 -6.09 -10.00
C ALA A 41 21.32 -6.82 -8.77
N LEU A 42 20.48 -7.20 -7.79
CA LEU A 42 20.91 -7.96 -6.61
C LEU A 42 21.53 -9.31 -6.98
N VAL A 43 21.00 -9.96 -8.02
CA VAL A 43 21.39 -11.32 -8.42
C VAL A 43 22.17 -11.36 -9.74
N GLY A 44 22.62 -10.19 -10.22
CA GLY A 44 23.41 -10.08 -11.45
C GLY A 44 22.69 -10.54 -12.72
N ARG A 45 21.35 -10.50 -12.76
CA ARG A 45 20.58 -10.90 -13.95
C ARG A 45 20.43 -9.71 -14.92
N PRO A 46 20.74 -9.88 -16.22
CA PRO A 46 20.65 -8.80 -17.20
C PRO A 46 19.19 -8.50 -17.60
N ASP A 47 18.33 -9.53 -17.57
CA ASP A 47 16.93 -9.41 -17.95
C ASP A 47 16.12 -8.80 -16.81
N SER A 48 15.56 -7.62 -17.07
CA SER A 48 14.69 -6.92 -16.13
C SER A 48 13.63 -6.11 -16.86
N VAL A 49 12.50 -5.90 -16.20
CA VAL A 49 11.44 -5.02 -16.70
C VAL A 49 11.39 -3.75 -15.85
N VAL A 50 10.83 -2.68 -16.41
CA VAL A 50 10.48 -1.50 -15.62
C VAL A 50 9.45 -1.94 -14.58
N ARG A 51 9.65 -1.58 -13.29
CA ARG A 51 8.81 -2.06 -12.18
C ARG A 51 7.32 -1.92 -12.50
N ALA A 52 6.89 -0.77 -13.01
CA ALA A 52 5.50 -0.48 -13.41
C ALA A 52 4.89 -1.49 -14.42
N LYS A 53 5.71 -2.22 -15.16
CA LYS A 53 5.29 -3.21 -16.17
C LYS A 53 5.38 -4.66 -15.69
N ILE A 54 5.92 -4.95 -14.50
CA ILE A 54 5.96 -6.32 -13.95
C ILE A 54 4.60 -7.02 -14.07
N PRO A 55 3.48 -6.41 -13.66
CA PRO A 55 2.18 -7.08 -13.66
C PRO A 55 1.73 -7.56 -15.06
N ASP A 56 2.21 -6.92 -16.13
CA ASP A 56 1.91 -7.29 -17.52
C ASP A 56 2.62 -8.58 -17.96
N HIS A 57 3.67 -8.98 -17.23
CA HIS A 57 4.57 -10.07 -17.59
C HIS A 57 4.49 -11.27 -16.63
N CYS A 58 3.66 -11.22 -15.59
CA CYS A 58 3.52 -12.31 -14.62
C CYS A 58 2.04 -12.62 -14.27
N ASP A 59 1.83 -13.75 -13.61
CA ASP A 59 0.51 -14.16 -13.12
C ASP A 59 0.24 -13.66 -11.68
N PHE A 60 1.30 -13.51 -10.89
CA PHE A 60 1.28 -13.04 -9.51
C PHE A 60 2.63 -12.43 -9.13
N LEU A 61 2.67 -11.67 -8.04
CA LEU A 61 3.89 -11.06 -7.52
C LEU A 61 4.28 -11.69 -6.19
N ILE A 62 5.59 -11.88 -5.99
CA ILE A 62 6.22 -12.23 -4.73
C ILE A 62 6.99 -10.99 -4.27
N VAL A 63 6.66 -10.50 -3.07
CA VAL A 63 7.28 -9.31 -2.51
C VAL A 63 8.13 -9.71 -1.31
N ILE A 64 9.44 -9.56 -1.43
CA ILE A 64 10.40 -9.92 -0.39
C ILE A 64 10.79 -8.65 0.37
N GLY A 65 10.25 -8.44 1.57
CA GLY A 65 10.49 -7.25 2.37
C GLY A 65 9.41 -6.97 3.40
N GLY A 66 9.37 -5.73 3.90
CA GLY A 66 8.34 -5.29 4.85
C GLY A 66 7.17 -4.57 4.16
N ASP A 67 6.30 -3.99 4.98
CA ASP A 67 5.10 -3.27 4.53
C ASP A 67 5.41 -2.15 3.51
N GLY A 68 6.54 -1.45 3.66
CA GLY A 68 6.97 -0.42 2.69
C GLY A 68 7.26 -0.98 1.29
N THR A 69 7.85 -2.18 1.20
CA THR A 69 8.09 -2.87 -0.07
C THR A 69 6.76 -3.33 -0.67
N LEU A 70 5.86 -3.86 0.16
CA LEU A 70 4.52 -4.25 -0.27
C LEU A 70 3.71 -3.06 -0.81
N LEU A 71 3.77 -1.89 -0.16
CA LEU A 71 3.15 -0.66 -0.67
C LEU A 71 3.74 -0.20 -2.01
N SER A 72 5.04 -0.42 -2.23
CA SER A 72 5.66 -0.13 -3.53
C SER A 72 5.13 -1.08 -4.62
N ALA A 73 5.00 -2.37 -4.30
CA ALA A 73 4.46 -3.38 -5.21
C ALA A 73 2.96 -3.18 -5.50
N ALA A 74 2.15 -2.90 -4.47
CA ALA A 74 0.72 -2.68 -4.61
C ALA A 74 0.39 -1.48 -5.52
N ARG A 75 1.19 -0.41 -5.45
CA ARG A 75 1.06 0.75 -6.36
C ARG A 75 1.27 0.39 -7.83
N VAL A 76 2.13 -0.59 -8.08
CA VAL A 76 2.48 -1.06 -9.43
C VAL A 76 1.43 -2.02 -9.95
N VAL A 77 0.96 -2.94 -9.11
CA VAL A 77 -0.16 -3.83 -9.43
C VAL A 77 -1.42 -3.02 -9.70
N GLY A 78 -1.68 -1.98 -8.92
CA GLY A 78 -2.83 -1.09 -9.11
C GLY A 78 -4.12 -1.89 -9.32
N THR A 79 -4.82 -1.59 -10.41
CA THR A 79 -6.10 -2.23 -10.77
C THR A 79 -5.96 -3.45 -11.67
N THR A 80 -4.74 -3.97 -11.89
CA THR A 80 -4.51 -5.16 -12.75
C THR A 80 -5.07 -6.45 -12.14
N GLY A 81 -5.37 -6.45 -10.84
CA GLY A 81 -5.91 -7.60 -10.11
C GLY A 81 -4.90 -8.73 -9.90
N LYS A 82 -3.61 -8.50 -10.16
CA LYS A 82 -2.56 -9.51 -9.96
C LYS A 82 -2.38 -9.78 -8.46
N PRO A 83 -2.46 -11.05 -8.02
CA PRO A 83 -2.27 -11.39 -6.61
C PRO A 83 -0.86 -11.05 -6.12
N ILE A 84 -0.74 -10.66 -4.86
CA ILE A 84 0.55 -10.34 -4.23
C ILE A 84 0.75 -11.26 -3.03
N LEU A 85 1.85 -12.02 -3.04
CA LEU A 85 2.35 -12.76 -1.89
C LEU A 85 3.43 -11.93 -1.19
N GLY A 86 3.08 -11.34 -0.06
CA GLY A 86 4.02 -10.60 0.78
C GLY A 86 4.80 -11.52 1.72
N VAL A 87 6.12 -11.53 1.59
CA VAL A 87 7.05 -12.36 2.38
C VAL A 87 7.92 -11.46 3.23
N ASN A 88 7.80 -11.62 4.55
CA ASN A 88 8.53 -10.81 5.49
C ASN A 88 9.94 -11.35 5.75
N MET A 89 10.92 -10.46 5.70
CA MET A 89 12.31 -10.76 6.05
C MET A 89 12.66 -10.41 7.51
N GLY A 90 11.76 -9.85 8.31
CA GLY A 90 12.06 -9.37 9.66
C GLY A 90 10.91 -9.53 10.65
N SER A 91 10.67 -8.52 11.48
CA SER A 91 9.54 -8.50 12.42
C SER A 91 8.21 -8.46 11.66
N LEU A 92 7.23 -9.29 12.07
CA LEU A 92 5.91 -9.39 11.45
C LEU A 92 5.27 -8.00 11.26
N GLY A 93 5.04 -7.61 10.00
CA GLY A 93 4.33 -6.38 9.63
C GLY A 93 2.82 -6.58 9.66
N PHE A 94 2.05 -5.54 9.35
CA PHE A 94 0.59 -5.63 9.32
C PHE A 94 0.04 -6.18 8.00
N MET A 95 0.82 -6.12 6.92
CA MET A 95 0.35 -6.52 5.59
C MET A 95 1.10 -7.72 4.98
N THR A 96 2.30 -8.03 5.48
CA THR A 96 3.05 -9.20 4.99
C THR A 96 2.38 -10.49 5.46
N ALA A 97 2.12 -11.39 4.51
CA ALA A 97 1.26 -12.55 4.73
C ALA A 97 2.00 -13.72 5.39
N ILE A 98 3.28 -13.91 5.04
CA ILE A 98 4.08 -15.07 5.48
C ILE A 98 5.52 -14.69 5.82
N THR A 99 6.19 -15.56 6.56
CA THR A 99 7.63 -15.50 6.83
C THR A 99 8.46 -16.18 5.72
N LEU A 100 9.78 -16.02 5.75
CA LEU A 100 10.68 -16.72 4.82
C LEU A 100 10.61 -18.25 4.94
N ASP A 101 10.44 -18.78 6.15
CA ASP A 101 10.36 -20.23 6.39
C ASP A 101 9.08 -20.84 5.77
N GLU A 102 8.04 -20.02 5.60
CA GLU A 102 6.76 -20.39 5.01
C GLU A 102 6.72 -20.18 3.49
N LEU A 103 7.74 -19.55 2.89
CA LEU A 103 7.77 -19.17 1.47
C LEU A 103 7.55 -20.35 0.54
N TYR A 104 8.41 -21.36 0.60
CA TYR A 104 8.33 -22.50 -0.31
C TYR A 104 7.08 -23.37 -0.06
N PRO A 105 6.68 -23.67 1.20
CA PRO A 105 5.39 -24.31 1.47
C PRO A 105 4.19 -23.53 0.90
N ALA A 106 4.20 -22.19 0.98
CA ALA A 106 3.14 -21.37 0.42
C ALA A 106 3.12 -21.41 -1.12
N LEU A 107 4.29 -21.40 -1.77
CA LEU A 107 4.40 -21.51 -3.23
C LEU A 107 3.88 -22.86 -3.75
N GLU A 108 4.18 -23.96 -3.05
CA GLU A 108 3.62 -25.28 -3.34
C GLU A 108 2.08 -25.25 -3.33
N ARG A 109 1.48 -24.65 -2.30
CA ARG A 109 0.03 -24.47 -2.19
C ARG A 109 -0.52 -23.61 -3.32
N ILE A 110 0.15 -22.49 -3.64
CA ILE A 110 -0.22 -21.60 -4.75
C ILE A 110 -0.24 -22.35 -6.09
N PHE A 111 0.76 -23.20 -6.35
CA PHE A 111 0.82 -23.97 -7.59
C PHE A 111 -0.25 -25.05 -7.70
N ARG A 112 -0.76 -25.52 -6.56
CA ARG A 112 -1.90 -26.45 -6.47
C ARG A 112 -3.24 -25.74 -6.42
N PHE A 113 -3.27 -24.41 -6.46
CA PHE A 113 -4.48 -23.60 -6.28
C PHE A 113 -5.18 -23.82 -4.93
N ASP A 114 -4.40 -24.14 -3.89
CA ASP A 114 -4.88 -24.33 -2.51
C ASP A 114 -4.60 -23.09 -1.65
N PHE A 115 -5.31 -22.00 -1.93
CA PHE A 115 -5.18 -20.74 -1.21
C PHE A 115 -6.41 -19.85 -1.40
N ASP A 116 -6.57 -18.88 -0.50
CA ASP A 116 -7.63 -17.88 -0.56
C ASP A 116 -7.09 -16.52 -0.99
N TYR A 117 -7.95 -15.72 -1.62
CA TYR A 117 -7.67 -14.33 -1.93
C TYR A 117 -8.25 -13.41 -0.87
N GLU A 118 -7.48 -12.41 -0.46
CA GLU A 118 -7.98 -11.28 0.32
C GLU A 118 -7.99 -10.03 -0.54
N GLU A 119 -9.18 -9.53 -0.87
CA GLU A 119 -9.34 -8.27 -1.56
C GLU A 119 -9.19 -7.10 -0.57
N ARG A 120 -8.35 -6.13 -0.94
CA ARG A 120 -8.12 -4.91 -0.17
C ARG A 120 -8.52 -3.72 -1.02
N MET A 121 -9.46 -2.92 -0.50
CA MET A 121 -9.86 -1.68 -1.18
C MET A 121 -8.68 -0.70 -1.28
N MET A 122 -8.71 0.15 -2.30
CA MET A 122 -7.78 1.26 -2.48
C MET A 122 -8.55 2.55 -2.68
N LEU A 123 -7.98 3.67 -2.22
CA LEU A 123 -8.53 4.99 -2.51
C LEU A 123 -8.02 5.50 -3.85
N VAL A 124 -8.89 6.20 -4.58
CA VAL A 124 -8.48 7.07 -5.68
C VAL A 124 -8.52 8.51 -5.17
N ALA A 125 -7.37 9.18 -5.21
CA ALA A 125 -7.21 10.53 -4.69
C ALA A 125 -6.92 11.50 -5.83
N HIS A 126 -7.74 12.53 -5.94
CA HIS A 126 -7.55 13.63 -6.88
C HIS A 126 -7.10 14.89 -6.14
N VAL A 127 -6.06 15.54 -6.63
CA VAL A 127 -5.62 16.84 -6.11
C VAL A 127 -6.07 17.91 -7.08
N HIS A 128 -6.86 18.86 -6.59
CA HIS A 128 -7.32 20.01 -7.36
C HIS A 128 -6.64 21.29 -6.87
N ARG A 129 -6.24 22.16 -7.80
CA ARG A 129 -5.68 23.49 -7.51
C ARG A 129 -6.32 24.48 -8.47
N LEU A 130 -6.98 25.50 -7.92
CA LEU A 130 -7.70 26.52 -8.70
C LEU A 130 -8.74 25.91 -9.66
N GLY A 131 -9.49 24.91 -9.19
CA GLY A 131 -10.49 24.18 -9.99
C GLY A 131 -9.91 23.05 -10.85
N GLU A 132 -8.64 23.15 -11.25
CA GLU A 132 -8.00 22.18 -12.15
C GLU A 132 -7.44 20.96 -11.41
N ARG A 133 -7.61 19.78 -11.99
CA ARG A 133 -7.02 18.54 -11.46
C ARG A 133 -5.54 18.49 -11.80
N VAL A 134 -4.68 18.61 -10.78
CA VAL A 134 -3.22 18.64 -10.94
C VAL A 134 -2.54 17.30 -10.65
N ALA A 135 -3.19 16.38 -9.94
CA ALA A 135 -2.66 15.05 -9.68
C ALA A 135 -3.76 14.01 -9.45
N ASN A 136 -3.39 12.73 -9.66
CA ASN A 136 -4.24 11.56 -9.45
C ASN A 136 -3.39 10.43 -8.88
N TYR A 137 -3.86 9.79 -7.80
CA TYR A 137 -3.16 8.70 -7.14
C TYR A 137 -4.10 7.54 -6.82
N THR A 138 -3.56 6.33 -6.86
CA THR A 138 -4.18 5.13 -6.27
C THR A 138 -3.41 4.77 -5.01
N VAL A 139 -4.12 4.56 -3.90
CA VAL A 139 -3.54 4.55 -2.57
C VAL A 139 -4.04 3.33 -1.80
N LEU A 140 -3.11 2.47 -1.35
CA LEU A 140 -3.46 1.32 -0.52
C LEU A 140 -3.63 1.70 0.95
N ASN A 141 -2.79 2.58 1.50
CA ASN A 141 -2.88 2.99 2.91
C ASN A 141 -3.66 4.28 3.08
N ASP A 142 -2.99 5.42 2.87
CA ASP A 142 -3.52 6.71 3.30
C ASP A 142 -3.16 7.87 2.38
N VAL A 143 -4.06 8.85 2.36
CA VAL A 143 -3.86 10.20 1.84
C VAL A 143 -3.65 11.10 3.04
N VAL A 144 -2.50 11.77 3.09
CA VAL A 144 -2.12 12.62 4.22
C VAL A 144 -2.00 14.06 3.74
N ILE A 145 -2.82 14.92 4.33
CA ILE A 145 -2.73 16.37 4.18
C ILE A 145 -2.01 16.88 5.43
N ASN A 146 -0.87 17.51 5.27
CA ASN A 146 -0.03 17.95 6.39
C ASN A 146 0.40 19.41 6.20
N LYS A 147 0.69 20.09 7.32
CA LYS A 147 1.34 21.40 7.30
C LYS A 147 2.68 21.33 6.58
N GLY A 148 2.89 22.21 5.62
CA GLY A 148 4.17 22.29 4.89
C GLY A 148 5.32 22.88 5.72
N ALA A 149 5.00 23.72 6.72
CA ALA A 149 5.98 24.33 7.61
C ALA A 149 5.74 23.87 9.06
N LEU A 150 6.81 23.47 9.76
CA LEU A 150 6.77 22.90 11.12
C LEU A 150 5.95 23.73 12.13
N ALA A 151 6.01 25.06 12.03
CA ALA A 151 5.39 25.99 12.98
C ALA A 151 4.05 26.58 12.50
N LYS A 152 3.37 25.99 11.52
CA LYS A 152 2.08 26.48 11.03
C LYS A 152 0.98 25.43 11.18
N ILE A 153 -0.15 25.83 11.73
CA ILE A 153 -1.38 25.05 11.73
C ILE A 153 -2.14 25.38 10.45
N ILE A 154 -2.75 24.38 9.83
CA ILE A 154 -3.59 24.56 8.64
C ILE A 154 -5.07 24.52 9.02
N ASP A 155 -5.87 25.26 8.26
CA ASP A 155 -7.32 25.30 8.43
C ASP A 155 -7.94 24.41 7.34
N ILE A 156 -8.63 23.36 7.77
CA ILE A 156 -9.10 22.28 6.92
C ILE A 156 -10.61 22.20 7.04
N LYS A 157 -11.29 22.35 5.90
CA LYS A 157 -12.72 22.05 5.75
C LYS A 157 -12.89 20.66 5.17
N VAL A 158 -13.72 19.84 5.81
CA VAL A 158 -14.02 18.48 5.39
C VAL A 158 -15.51 18.34 5.06
N THR A 159 -15.77 17.69 3.94
CA THR A 159 -17.11 17.35 3.45
C THR A 159 -17.13 15.85 3.14
N VAL A 160 -18.20 15.15 3.53
CA VAL A 160 -18.37 13.72 3.26
C VAL A 160 -19.72 13.48 2.59
N GLY A 161 -19.72 12.82 1.44
CA GLY A 161 -20.95 12.57 0.68
C GLY A 161 -21.67 13.86 0.27
N GLY A 162 -20.93 14.95 0.03
CA GLY A 162 -21.48 16.27 -0.27
C GLY A 162 -22.01 17.05 0.94
N MET A 163 -22.02 16.47 2.14
CA MET A 163 -22.45 17.16 3.36
C MET A 163 -21.26 17.72 4.13
N TYR A 164 -21.39 18.96 4.60
CA TYR A 164 -20.39 19.59 5.46
C TYR A 164 -20.25 18.79 6.76
N LEU A 165 -19.02 18.39 7.07
CA LEU A 165 -18.70 17.67 8.32
C LEU A 165 -18.16 18.65 9.37
N SER A 166 -17.04 19.30 9.07
CA SER A 166 -16.40 20.23 10.00
C SER A 166 -15.34 21.09 9.31
N THR A 167 -15.06 22.26 9.90
CA THR A 167 -13.87 23.08 9.63
C THR A 167 -13.09 23.19 10.91
N PHE A 168 -11.80 22.84 10.88
CA PHE A 168 -10.95 22.84 12.06
C PHE A 168 -9.50 23.18 11.73
N LYS A 169 -8.79 23.62 12.77
CA LYS A 169 -7.35 23.90 12.73
C LYS A 169 -6.60 22.65 13.21
N ALA A 170 -5.63 22.16 12.44
CA ALA A 170 -4.88 20.96 12.77
C ALA A 170 -3.47 20.97 12.15
N ASP A 171 -2.61 20.06 12.61
CA ASP A 171 -1.36 19.76 11.91
C ASP A 171 -1.65 19.09 10.56
N GLY A 172 -2.75 18.35 10.47
CA GLY A 172 -3.14 17.66 9.25
C GLY A 172 -4.41 16.84 9.34
N LEU A 173 -4.66 16.08 8.28
CA LEU A 173 -5.76 15.14 8.13
C LEU A 173 -5.27 13.89 7.39
N ILE A 174 -5.65 12.72 7.89
CA ILE A 174 -5.39 11.42 7.28
C ILE A 174 -6.74 10.88 6.79
N ILE A 175 -6.79 10.46 5.52
CA ILE A 175 -7.92 9.72 4.95
C ILE A 175 -7.36 8.38 4.49
N CYS A 176 -7.75 7.28 5.13
CA CYS A 176 -7.14 5.98 4.89
C CYS A 176 -8.14 4.85 4.64
N THR A 177 -7.65 3.80 3.98
CA THR A 177 -8.35 2.52 3.88
C THR A 177 -8.26 1.75 5.21
N PRO A 178 -8.97 0.61 5.34
CA PRO A 178 -8.79 -0.28 6.48
C PRO A 178 -7.38 -0.86 6.59
N THR A 179 -6.72 -1.12 5.45
CA THR A 179 -5.32 -1.53 5.44
C THR A 179 -4.41 -0.43 6.01
N GLY A 180 -4.68 0.83 5.68
CA GLY A 180 -3.96 1.98 6.22
C GLY A 180 -4.30 2.33 7.68
N SER A 181 -5.30 1.70 8.29
CA SER A 181 -5.71 1.99 9.67
C SER A 181 -4.61 1.67 10.68
N THR A 182 -3.76 0.68 10.40
CA THR A 182 -2.60 0.28 11.22
C THR A 182 -1.33 1.09 10.90
N GLY A 183 -1.39 1.97 9.89
CA GLY A 183 -0.32 2.85 9.48
C GLY A 183 -0.31 4.18 10.25
N TYR A 184 -0.27 5.30 9.53
CA TYR A 184 -0.13 6.61 10.17
C TYR A 184 -1.39 7.00 10.98
N SER A 185 -2.56 6.52 10.56
CA SER A 185 -3.82 6.74 11.29
C SER A 185 -3.76 6.21 12.73
N LEU A 186 -3.15 5.03 12.95
CA LEU A 186 -2.99 4.47 14.30
C LEU A 186 -2.17 5.39 15.21
N ALA A 187 -1.07 5.94 14.69
CA ALA A 187 -0.23 6.89 15.42
C ALA A 187 -0.97 8.21 15.74
N ALA A 188 -1.94 8.59 14.90
CA ALA A 188 -2.83 9.72 15.11
C ALA A 188 -4.10 9.36 15.93
N GLN A 189 -4.09 8.23 16.64
CA GLN A 189 -5.18 7.73 17.50
C GLN A 189 -6.45 7.31 16.76
N GLY A 190 -6.34 6.98 15.46
CA GLY A 190 -7.39 6.30 14.71
C GLY A 190 -7.58 4.85 15.17
N PRO A 191 -8.79 4.28 15.02
CA PRO A 191 -9.04 2.87 15.35
C PRO A 191 -8.39 1.93 14.34
N ILE A 192 -8.10 0.71 14.77
CA ILE A 192 -7.76 -0.39 13.86
C ILE A 192 -9.06 -0.88 13.21
N ILE A 193 -9.05 -1.01 11.88
CA ILE A 193 -10.16 -1.52 11.09
C ILE A 193 -9.71 -2.81 10.42
N TYR A 194 -10.60 -3.81 10.42
CA TYR A 194 -10.30 -5.10 9.81
C TYR A 194 -10.04 -4.94 8.29
N PRO A 195 -8.96 -5.50 7.72
CA PRO A 195 -8.48 -5.10 6.38
C PRO A 195 -9.44 -5.31 5.22
N THR A 196 -10.34 -6.29 5.31
CA THR A 196 -11.32 -6.64 4.26
C THR A 196 -12.65 -5.90 4.38
N MET A 197 -12.78 -4.98 5.34
CA MET A 197 -13.94 -4.10 5.41
C MET A 197 -13.93 -3.08 4.27
N ASN A 198 -15.12 -2.60 3.92
CA ASN A 198 -15.33 -1.56 2.91
C ASN A 198 -15.71 -0.25 3.59
N THR A 199 -14.70 0.46 4.09
CA THR A 199 -14.89 1.73 4.82
C THR A 199 -13.73 2.70 4.57
N ILE A 200 -13.98 3.98 4.77
CA ILE A 200 -12.96 5.03 4.77
C ILE A 200 -12.83 5.57 6.19
N LEU A 201 -11.59 5.68 6.68
CA LEU A 201 -11.27 6.27 7.97
C LEU A 201 -10.71 7.68 7.79
N ILE A 202 -11.27 8.64 8.51
CA ILE A 202 -10.86 10.04 8.53
C ILE A 202 -10.31 10.35 9.92
N THR A 203 -9.01 10.63 10.03
CA THR A 203 -8.31 10.85 11.31
C THR A 203 -7.59 12.21 11.29
N PRO A 204 -8.01 13.19 12.11
CA PRO A 204 -7.30 14.47 12.22
C PRO A 204 -5.96 14.30 12.96
N ILE A 205 -4.94 15.05 12.54
CA ILE A 205 -3.63 15.07 13.20
C ILE A 205 -3.56 16.29 14.12
N CYS A 206 -3.46 16.06 15.43
CA CYS A 206 -3.36 17.11 16.46
C CYS A 206 -4.39 18.26 16.27
N PRO A 207 -5.70 17.97 16.22
CA PRO A 207 -6.70 19.01 15.99
C PRO A 207 -6.83 19.97 17.18
N HIS A 208 -6.88 21.27 16.90
CA HIS A 208 -7.19 22.34 17.86
C HIS A 208 -8.71 22.48 18.08
N THR A 209 -9.39 21.34 18.26
CA THR A 209 -10.80 21.25 18.64
C THR A 209 -10.98 20.05 19.58
N LEU A 210 -11.85 20.20 20.59
CA LEU A 210 -12.07 19.17 21.59
C LEU A 210 -12.94 18.02 21.08
N THR A 211 -13.71 18.23 20.01
CA THR A 211 -14.82 17.35 19.61
C THR A 211 -14.58 16.55 18.34
N PHE A 212 -13.61 16.92 17.49
CA PHE A 212 -13.38 16.18 16.26
C PHE A 212 -12.55 14.92 16.54
N ARG A 213 -13.19 13.76 16.39
CA ARG A 213 -12.64 12.43 16.63
C ARG A 213 -12.51 11.68 15.29
N PRO A 214 -11.68 10.62 15.23
CA PRO A 214 -11.62 9.76 14.05
C PRO A 214 -13.02 9.27 13.65
N LEU A 215 -13.33 9.34 12.36
CA LEU A 215 -14.64 9.01 11.81
C LEU A 215 -14.50 7.93 10.75
N VAL A 216 -15.28 6.86 10.90
CA VAL A 216 -15.40 5.79 9.90
C VAL A 216 -16.66 6.02 9.10
N VAL A 217 -16.54 6.01 7.77
CA VAL A 217 -17.66 6.19 6.83
C VAL A 217 -17.68 5.07 5.79
N PRO A 218 -18.83 4.79 5.15
CA PRO A 218 -18.88 3.84 4.04
C PRO A 218 -17.95 4.22 2.88
N ASP A 219 -17.38 3.22 2.20
CA ASP A 219 -16.48 3.37 1.05
C ASP A 219 -17.14 4.01 -0.20
N GLY A 220 -18.46 3.92 -0.31
CA GLY A 220 -19.23 4.61 -1.36
C GLY A 220 -19.30 6.14 -1.20
N MET A 221 -18.82 6.70 -0.09
CA MET A 221 -18.82 8.15 0.13
C MET A 221 -17.57 8.83 -0.42
N VAL A 222 -17.76 9.99 -1.08
CA VAL A 222 -16.65 10.86 -1.46
C VAL A 222 -16.27 11.74 -0.27
N VAL A 223 -15.00 11.70 0.11
CA VAL A 223 -14.41 12.60 1.12
C VAL A 223 -13.68 13.73 0.40
N CYS A 224 -14.12 14.97 0.61
CA CYS A 224 -13.47 16.16 0.10
C CYS A 224 -12.84 16.94 1.25
N SER A 225 -11.57 17.30 1.10
CA SER A 225 -10.86 18.16 2.03
C SER A 225 -10.33 19.39 1.30
N GLU A 226 -10.58 20.56 1.86
CA GLU A 226 -10.22 21.86 1.30
C GLU A 226 -9.34 22.61 2.31
N LEU A 227 -8.21 23.16 1.84
CA LEU A 227 -7.40 24.07 2.63
C LEU A 227 -8.05 25.45 2.58
N CYS A 228 -8.57 25.91 3.71
CA CYS A 228 -9.12 27.25 3.81
C CYS A 228 -7.96 28.26 3.75
N SER A 229 -7.89 29.04 2.68
CA SER A 229 -7.02 30.21 2.64
C SER A 229 -7.51 31.24 3.67
N LYS A 230 -6.57 31.86 4.39
CA LYS A 230 -6.80 33.19 4.95
C LYS A 230 -6.64 34.24 3.86
#